data_AF-F5Z3E8-F1
#
_entry.id   AF-F5Z3E8-F1
#
_cell.length_a   1.000
_cell.length_b   1.000
_cell.length_c   1.000
_cell.angle_alpha   90.00
_cell.angle_beta   90.00
_cell.angle_gamma   90.00
#
_symmetry.space_group_name_H-M   'P 1'
#
loop_
_entity.id
_entity.type
_entity.pdbx_description
1 polymer ?
#
loop_
_entity_poly.entity_id
_entity_poly.type
_entity_poly.pdbx_seq_one_letter_code
_entity_poly.pdbx_strand_id
1 'polypeptide(L)' 'MATLTIRIDSDVERALAALTSGGRSRSEVARSAILDAERALRRARLRAEAEQLRDDPADVAASRELAAEMDAVRAW' A
#
# COMPACT_ATOMS: atom_id res chain seq x y z
N MET A 1 28.48 -5.54 -5.18
CA MET A 1 27.75 -4.39 -4.60
C MET A 1 27.59 -3.35 -5.70
N ALA A 2 26.39 -2.81 -5.91
CA ALA A 2 26.17 -1.72 -6.86
C ALA A 2 26.04 -0.39 -6.10
N THR A 3 26.53 0.68 -6.69
CA THR A 3 26.48 2.04 -6.11
C THR A 3 25.36 2.83 -6.79
N LEU A 4 24.57 3.54 -5.99
CA LEU A 4 23.52 4.46 -6.45
C LEU A 4 23.93 5.90 -6.12
N THR A 5 24.11 6.71 -7.16
CA THR A 5 24.35 8.15 -7.01
C THR A 5 23.06 8.89 -7.36
N ILE A 6 22.55 9.69 -6.43
CA ILE A 6 21.34 10.48 -6.62
C ILE A 6 21.64 11.95 -6.34
N ARG A 7 21.01 12.83 -7.10
CA ARG A 7 20.92 14.25 -6.75
C ARG A 7 19.76 14.40 -5.77
N ILE A 8 20.02 15.13 -4.70
CA ILE A 8 19.04 15.40 -3.65
C ILE A 8 18.92 16.91 -3.47
N ASP A 9 17.75 17.35 -3.03
CA ASP A 9 17.51 18.74 -2.65
C ASP A 9 17.86 18.98 -1.16
N SER A 10 17.73 20.23 -0.74
CA SER A 10 18.00 20.66 0.64
C SER A 10 17.09 19.97 1.67
N ASP A 11 15.89 19.55 1.29
CA ASP A 11 14.93 18.95 2.22
C ASP A 11 15.34 17.51 2.52
N VAL A 12 15.73 16.78 1.47
CA VAL A 12 16.30 15.44 1.60
C VAL A 12 17.64 15.47 2.34
N GLU A 13 18.48 16.49 2.12
CA GLU A 13 19.71 16.67 2.90
C GLU A 13 19.42 16.82 4.41
N ARG A 14 18.47 17.68 4.79
CA ARG A 14 18.06 17.85 6.19
C ARG A 14 17.49 16.57 6.78
N ALA A 15 16.63 15.87 6.03
CA ALA A 15 16.04 14.61 6.46
C ALA A 15 17.11 13.53 6.69
N LEU A 16 18.07 13.40 5.77
CA LEU A 16 19.19 12.47 5.92
C LEU A 16 20.01 12.80 7.15
N ALA A 17 20.37 14.07 7.37
CA ALA A 17 21.13 14.49 8.54
C ALA A 17 20.42 14.10 9.85
N ALA A 18 19.12 14.36 9.95
CA ALA A 18 18.31 13.99 11.11
C ALA A 18 18.27 12.47 11.32
N LEU A 19 18.05 11.70 10.26
CA LEU A 19 17.96 10.23 10.32
C LEU A 19 19.30 9.53 10.61
N THR A 20 20.42 10.17 10.29
CA THR A 20 21.76 9.64 10.58
C THR A 20 22.34 10.13 11.90
N SER A 21 21.69 11.07 12.59
CA SER A 21 22.19 11.65 13.85
C SER A 21 22.46 10.62 14.95
N GLY A 22 21.74 9.50 14.95
CA GLY A 22 21.91 8.38 15.88
C GLY A 22 22.99 7.36 15.47
N GLY A 23 23.90 7.70 14.56
CA GLY A 23 25.01 6.82 14.14
C GLY A 23 24.67 5.84 13.01
N ARG A 24 23.44 5.88 12.48
CA ARG A 24 23.06 5.11 11.28
C ARG A 24 23.77 5.66 10.04
N SER A 25 24.19 4.78 9.14
CA SER A 25 24.82 5.21 7.89
C SER A 25 23.79 5.73 6.88
N ARG A 26 24.20 6.66 6.00
CA ARG A 26 23.34 7.14 4.90
C ARG A 26 22.84 6.00 4.01
N SER A 27 23.70 5.01 3.73
CA SER A 27 23.35 3.83 2.93
C SER A 27 22.29 2.96 3.62
N GLU A 28 22.36 2.80 4.94
CA GLU A 28 21.36 2.06 5.70
C GLU A 28 20.02 2.79 5.70
N VAL A 29 20.02 4.11 5.93
CA VAL A 29 18.83 4.95 5.87
C VAL A 29 18.18 4.87 4.48
N ALA A 30 18.97 5.09 3.42
CA ALA A 30 18.49 5.03 2.04
C ALA A 30 17.93 3.64 1.69
N ARG A 31 18.62 2.56 2.10
CA ARG A 31 18.14 1.19 1.90
C ARG A 31 16.81 0.97 2.60
N SER A 32 16.67 1.38 3.87
CA SER A 32 15.42 1.22 4.61
C SER A 32 14.27 1.98 3.94
N ALA A 33 14.51 3.23 3.54
CA ALA A 33 13.50 4.07 2.88
C ALA A 33 13.00 3.46 1.56
N ILE A 34 13.91 2.93 0.73
CA ILE A 34 13.54 2.29 -0.55
C ILE A 34 12.69 1.03 -0.31
N LEU A 35 13.07 0.19 0.64
CA LEU A 35 12.33 -1.03 0.96
C LEU A 35 10.95 -0.72 1.56
N ASP A 36 10.86 0.30 2.40
CA ASP A 36 9.58 0.72 2.98
C ASP A 36 8.65 1.32 1.93
N ALA A 37 9.20 2.07 0.97
CA ALA A 37 8.45 2.58 -0.18
C ALA A 37 7.92 1.43 -1.08
N GLU A 38 8.72 0.39 -1.36
CA GLU A 38 8.27 -0.78 -2.11
C GLU A 38 7.13 -1.49 -1.39
N ARG A 39 7.27 -1.72 -0.07
CA ARG A 39 6.24 -2.36 0.73
C ARG A 39 4.94 -1.55 0.76
N ALA A 40 5.06 -0.22 0.87
CA ALA A 40 3.91 0.68 0.82
C ALA A 40 3.20 0.60 -0.53
N LEU A 41 3.95 0.62 -1.64
CA LEU A 41 3.42 0.46 -2.99
C LEU A 41 2.73 -0.90 -3.16
N ARG A 42 3.36 -1.99 -2.72
CA ARG A 42 2.78 -3.34 -2.77
C ARG A 42 1.46 -3.42 -2.01
N ARG A 43 1.40 -2.87 -0.80
CA ARG A 43 0.15 -2.81 -0.01
C ARG A 43 -0.92 -1.97 -0.70
N ALA A 44 -0.54 -0.85 -1.31
CA ALA A 44 -1.47 -0.01 -2.06
C ALA A 44 -2.07 -0.74 -3.27
N ARG A 45 -1.25 -1.50 -4.01
CA ARG A 45 -1.72 -2.33 -5.12
C ARG A 45 -2.70 -3.41 -4.67
N LEU A 46 -2.35 -4.17 -3.61
CA LEU A 46 -3.24 -5.19 -3.08
C LEU A 46 -4.57 -4.62 -2.59
N ARG A 47 -4.57 -3.41 -2.00
CA ARG A 47 -5.82 -2.72 -1.64
C ARG A 47 -6.63 -2.32 -2.86
N ALA A 48 -5.99 -1.76 -3.88
CA ALA A 48 -6.66 -1.39 -5.12
C ALA A 48 -7.24 -2.61 -5.84
N GLU A 49 -6.53 -3.74 -5.85
CA GLU A 49 -7.03 -5.02 -6.39
C GLU A 49 -8.20 -5.56 -5.57
N ALA A 50 -8.14 -5.46 -4.24
CA ALA A 50 -9.25 -5.87 -3.37
C ALA A 50 -10.48 -4.95 -3.49
N GLU A 51 -10.28 -3.65 -3.71
CA GLU A 51 -11.35 -2.69 -4.00
C GLU A 51 -11.98 -2.99 -5.37
N GLN A 52 -11.17 -3.26 -6.39
CA GLN A 52 -11.66 -3.68 -7.71
C GLN A 52 -12.47 -4.98 -7.66
N LEU A 53 -12.07 -5.94 -6.80
CA LEU A 53 -12.83 -7.17 -6.60
C LEU A 53 -14.13 -6.93 -5.80
N ARG A 54 -14.13 -6.00 -4.83
CA ARG A 54 -15.32 -5.68 -4.02
C ARG A 54 -16.38 -4.91 -4.81
N ASP A 55 -15.95 -4.13 -5.80
CA ASP A 55 -16.84 -3.38 -6.69
C ASP A 55 -17.27 -4.21 -7.91
N ASP A 56 -17.11 -5.54 -7.89
CA ASP A 56 -17.63 -6.41 -8.95
C ASP A 56 -19.17 -6.32 -8.98
N PRO A 57 -19.76 -5.78 -10.06
CA PRO A 57 -21.22 -5.64 -10.19
C PRO A 57 -21.95 -6.99 -10.14
N ALA A 58 -21.29 -8.08 -10.54
CA ALA A 58 -21.85 -9.42 -10.49
C ALA A 58 -22.01 -9.92 -9.04
N ASP A 59 -21.03 -9.66 -8.17
CA ASP A 59 -21.08 -10.05 -6.76
C ASP A 59 -22.13 -9.22 -5.99
N VAL A 60 -22.28 -7.95 -6.32
CA VAL A 60 -23.34 -7.09 -5.76
C VAL A 60 -24.72 -7.54 -6.23
N ALA A 61 -24.87 -7.92 -7.50
CA ALA A 61 -26.13 -8.44 -8.03
C ALA A 61 -26.50 -9.78 -7.37
N ALA A 62 -25.57 -10.73 -7.30
CA ALA A 62 -25.78 -12.03 -6.68
C ALA A 62 -26.11 -11.91 -5.18
N SER A 63 -25.44 -11.01 -4.45
CA SER A 63 -25.74 -10.76 -3.03
C SER A 63 -27.14 -10.18 -2.82
N ARG A 64 -27.62 -9.32 -3.73
CA ARG A 64 -28.99 -8.78 -3.69
C ARG A 64 -30.03 -9.85 -4.01
N GLU A 65 -29.75 -10.70 -4.99
CA GLU A 65 -30.63 -11.80 -5.39
C GLU A 65 -30.79 -12.80 -4.24
N LEU A 66 -29.67 -13.21 -3.62
CA LEU A 66 -29.68 -14.08 -2.44
C LEU A 66 -30.43 -13.46 -1.24
N ALA A 67 -30.27 -12.15 -1.01
CA ALA A 67 -31.00 -11.46 0.06
C ALA A 67 -32.52 -11.47 -0.19
N ALA A 68 -32.95 -11.26 -1.43
CA ALA A 68 -34.35 -11.34 -1.82
C ALA A 68 -34.92 -12.76 -1.66
N GLU A 69 -34.15 -13.78 -2.02
CA GLU A 69 -34.53 -15.19 -1.78
C GLU A 69 -34.65 -15.51 -0.28
N MET A 70 -33.71 -15.05 0.54
CA MET A 70 -33.73 -15.25 1.99
C MET A 70 -34.92 -14.55 2.66
N ASP A 71 -35.28 -13.34 2.21
CA ASP A 71 -36.45 -12.60 2.69
C ASP A 71 -37.76 -13.28 2.29
N ALA A 72 -37.84 -13.83 1.07
CA ALA A 72 -39.00 -14.60 0.63
C ALA A 72 -39.23 -15.86 1.46
N VAL A 73 -38.15 -16.55 1.87
CA VAL A 73 -38.21 -17.72 2.75
C VAL A 73 -38.58 -17.35 4.19
N ARG A 74 -38.21 -16.16 4.66
CA ARG A 74 -38.53 -15.69 6.03
C ARG A 74 -39.97 -15.16 6.17
N ALA A 75 -40.58 -14.75 5.06
CA ALA A 75 -41.95 -14.22 5.03
C ALA A 75 -43.04 -15.32 4.99
N TRP A 76 -42.65 -16.59 5.03
CA TRP A 76 -43.53 -17.76 5.11
C TRP A 76 -43.52 -18.38 6.50
#